data_AF-A0A6M3JJ87-F1
#
_entry.id   AF-A0A6M3JJ87-F1
#
_cell.length_a   1.000
_cell.length_b   1.000
_cell.length_c   1.000
_cell.angle_alpha   90.00
_cell.angle_beta   90.00
_cell.angle_gamma   90.00
#
_symmetry.space_group_name_H-M   'P 1'
#
loop_
_entity.id
_entity.type
_entity.pdbx_description
1 polymer ?
#
loop_
_entity_poly.entity_id
_entity_poly.type
_entity_poly.pdbx_seq_one_letter_code
_entity_poly.pdbx_strand_id
1 'polypeptide(L)'
;MLRLDDRLVLTHPEEPPNYARTEVDTKGLIDKWLQEWGVPKGYWVYWHNYNIIVDPKYPVPAACDAASNTMWLNPAWGNIGVLAHEFAHESYSLLSDYGKADFHAIYAPLRDTNPLIKFLYSNNPYGLTSDVEGHAEVYRYLGSRMPEELKEYYPKLIY
;
A
#
# COMPACT_ATOMS: atom_id res chain seq x y z
N MET A 1 -11.16 26.77 -8.69
CA MET A 1 -10.20 26.82 -9.81
C MET A 1 -8.94 26.11 -9.34
N LEU A 2 -8.84 24.79 -9.59
CA LEU A 2 -7.65 24.03 -9.24
C LEU A 2 -6.53 24.48 -10.19
N ARG A 3 -5.49 25.12 -9.65
CA ARG A 3 -4.20 25.27 -10.30
C ARG A 3 -3.24 24.36 -9.54
N LEU A 4 -2.88 23.25 -10.15
CA LEU A 4 -1.87 22.29 -9.72
C LEU A 4 -1.34 21.69 -11.03
N ASP A 5 -0.03 21.56 -11.19
CA ASP A 5 0.63 20.96 -12.35
C ASP A 5 -0.21 19.85 -13.01
N ASP A 6 -0.64 20.07 -14.26
CA ASP A 6 -1.59 19.26 -15.04
C ASP A 6 -1.02 17.90 -15.51
N ARG A 7 -0.25 17.20 -14.67
CA ARG A 7 0.16 15.82 -14.96
C ARG A 7 -0.28 14.91 -13.82
N LEU A 8 -1.27 14.07 -14.10
CA LEU A 8 -1.54 12.88 -13.30
C LEU A 8 -0.27 12.03 -13.32
N VAL A 9 0.50 12.09 -12.24
CA VAL A 9 1.71 11.28 -12.04
C VAL A 9 1.42 10.30 -10.91
N LEU A 10 1.52 9.01 -11.22
CA LEU A 10 1.59 7.96 -10.22
C LEU A 10 3.00 8.00 -9.63
N THR A 11 3.11 8.15 -8.32
CA THR A 11 4.36 7.86 -7.63
C THR A 11 4.57 6.36 -7.73
N HIS A 12 5.44 5.92 -8.64
CA HIS A 12 5.79 4.51 -8.80
C HIS A 12 6.79 4.12 -7.71
N PRO A 13 6.48 3.12 -6.88
CA PRO A 13 7.51 2.47 -6.10
C PRO A 13 7.95 1.12 -6.69
N GLU A 14 7.47 0.73 -7.88
CA GLU A 14 7.86 -0.53 -8.52
C GLU A 14 9.28 -0.45 -9.08
N GLU A 15 10.25 -0.85 -8.28
CA GLU A 15 11.53 -1.28 -8.83
C GLU A 15 11.37 -2.65 -9.47
N PRO A 16 11.90 -2.89 -10.69
CA PRO A 16 11.93 -4.24 -11.25
C PRO A 16 12.69 -5.17 -10.30
N PRO A 17 12.30 -6.46 -10.21
CA PRO A 17 12.93 -7.38 -9.28
C PRO A 17 14.42 -7.53 -9.56
N ASN A 18 15.22 -7.42 -8.50
CA ASN A 18 16.64 -7.74 -8.53
C ASN A 18 16.84 -9.18 -8.05
N TYR A 19 16.77 -10.15 -8.97
CA TYR A 19 16.94 -11.57 -8.65
C TYR A 19 18.32 -11.97 -8.10
N ALA A 20 19.31 -11.07 -8.14
CA ALA A 20 20.60 -11.28 -7.50
C ALA A 20 20.60 -10.85 -6.01
N ARG A 21 19.58 -10.13 -5.56
CA ARG A 21 19.48 -9.63 -4.19
C ARG A 21 19.02 -10.75 -3.26
N THR A 22 19.85 -11.08 -2.27
CA THR A 22 19.56 -12.10 -1.24
C THR A 22 19.23 -11.52 0.13
N GLU A 23 19.49 -10.22 0.34
CA GLU A 23 19.28 -9.52 1.61
C GLU A 23 18.61 -8.16 1.36
N VAL A 24 17.85 -7.69 2.36
CA VAL A 24 17.15 -6.39 2.33
C VAL A 24 17.27 -5.74 3.71
N ASP A 25 17.64 -4.46 3.74
CA ASP A 25 17.55 -3.64 4.96
C ASP A 25 16.09 -3.25 5.21
N THR A 26 15.36 -4.15 5.88
CA THR A 26 13.93 -3.98 6.16
C THR A 26 13.66 -2.79 7.07
N LYS A 27 14.54 -2.51 8.04
CA LYS A 27 14.42 -1.35 8.93
C LYS A 27 14.57 -0.04 8.16
N GLY A 28 15.60 0.06 7.33
CA GLY A 28 15.79 1.22 6.47
C GLY A 28 14.65 1.42 5.46
N LEU A 29 14.05 0.34 4.95
CA LEU A 29 12.85 0.45 4.11
C LEU A 29 11.62 0.93 4.89
N ILE A 30 11.40 0.44 6.11
CA ILE A 30 10.31 0.95 6.98
C ILE A 30 10.52 2.43 7.29
N ASP A 31 11.74 2.84 7.67
CA ASP A 31 12.06 4.24 7.96
C ASP A 31 11.75 5.17 6.77
N LYS A 32 12.15 4.75 5.56
CA LYS A 32 11.86 5.48 4.32
C LYS A 32 10.37 5.53 4.05
N TRP A 33 9.68 4.40 4.12
CA TRP A 33 8.25 4.31 3.89
C TRP A 33 7.44 5.19 4.86
N LEU A 34 7.74 5.13 6.16
CA LEU A 34 7.07 5.94 7.19
C LEU A 34 7.17 7.45 6.88
N GLN A 35 8.31 7.89 6.34
CA GLN A 35 8.55 9.29 5.98
C GLN A 35 7.91 9.66 4.64
N GLU A 36 8.16 8.86 3.59
CA GLU A 36 7.75 9.17 2.22
C GLU A 36 6.23 9.04 2.01
N TRP A 37 5.57 8.08 2.66
CA TRP A 37 4.10 7.92 2.60
C TRP A 37 3.37 8.79 3.62
N GLY A 38 4.10 9.50 4.48
CA GLY A 38 3.53 10.39 5.49
C GLY A 38 2.74 9.66 6.57
N VAL A 39 3.19 8.47 6.96
CA VAL A 39 2.52 7.64 7.98
C VAL A 39 2.45 8.41 9.31
N PRO A 40 1.30 8.46 10.00
CA PRO A 40 1.18 9.14 11.27
C PRO A 40 2.20 8.70 12.31
N LYS A 41 2.91 9.68 12.92
CA LYS A 41 3.94 9.43 13.94
C LYS A 41 3.47 8.58 15.11
N GLY A 42 2.18 8.68 15.49
CA GLY A 42 1.58 7.87 16.55
C GLY A 42 1.61 6.36 16.30
N TYR A 43 1.78 5.93 15.05
CA TYR A 43 1.83 4.51 14.66
C TYR A 43 3.21 4.03 14.24
N TRP A 44 4.26 4.86 14.31
CA TRP A 44 5.60 4.43 13.89
C TRP A 44 6.13 3.26 14.70
N VAL A 45 5.91 3.27 16.02
CA VAL A 45 6.30 2.15 16.90
C VAL A 45 5.59 0.86 16.52
N TYR A 46 4.33 0.94 16.09
CA TYR A 46 3.58 -0.23 15.62
C TYR A 46 4.27 -0.85 14.39
N TRP A 47 4.58 -0.02 13.38
CA TRP A 47 5.20 -0.49 12.14
C TRP A 47 6.65 -0.94 12.29
N HIS A 48 7.44 -0.29 13.15
CA HIS A 48 8.81 -0.74 13.45
C HIS A 48 8.86 -2.11 14.12
N ASN A 49 7.79 -2.51 14.81
CA ASN A 49 7.69 -3.80 15.47
C ASN A 49 7.07 -4.89 14.56
N TYR A 50 6.75 -4.57 13.31
CA TYR A 50 6.23 -5.54 12.36
C TYR A 50 7.30 -6.58 12.00
N ASN A 51 6.96 -7.86 12.03
CA ASN A 51 7.92 -8.93 11.82
C ASN A 51 8.09 -9.21 10.32
N ILE A 52 9.21 -8.78 9.72
CA ILE A 52 9.50 -9.05 8.30
C ILE A 52 10.50 -10.20 8.18
N ILE A 53 10.04 -11.34 7.68
CA ILE A 53 10.83 -12.52 7.36
C ILE A 53 11.28 -12.39 5.90
N VAL A 54 12.58 -12.23 5.69
CA VAL A 54 13.18 -12.20 4.34
C VAL A 54 13.54 -13.62 3.93
N ASP A 55 12.92 -14.13 2.87
CA ASP A 55 13.18 -15.47 2.34
C ASP A 55 13.37 -15.43 0.81
N PRO A 56 14.60 -15.65 0.30
CA PRO A 56 14.88 -15.75 -1.14
C PRO A 56 14.05 -16.80 -1.88
N LYS A 57 13.52 -17.81 -1.17
CA LYS A 57 12.71 -18.89 -1.75
C LYS A 57 11.21 -18.59 -1.72
N TYR A 58 10.80 -17.46 -1.14
CA TYR A 58 9.38 -17.10 -1.11
C TYR A 58 8.86 -16.88 -2.55
N PRO A 59 7.76 -17.51 -2.96
CA PRO A 59 7.41 -17.63 -4.38
C PRO A 59 6.81 -16.36 -5.01
N VAL A 60 6.45 -15.38 -4.19
CA VAL A 60 5.80 -14.13 -4.59
C VAL A 60 6.56 -12.93 -3.99
N PRO A 61 6.31 -11.68 -4.45
CA PRO A 61 7.02 -10.51 -3.96
C PRO A 61 6.98 -10.38 -2.44
N ALA A 62 5.79 -10.43 -1.84
CA ALA A 62 5.57 -10.49 -0.41
C ALA A 62 4.17 -11.02 -0.10
N ALA A 63 3.90 -11.27 1.18
CA ALA A 63 2.56 -11.44 1.72
C ALA A 63 2.53 -11.11 3.22
N CYS A 64 1.46 -10.49 3.71
CA CYS A 64 1.17 -10.34 5.14
C CYS A 64 0.24 -11.42 5.69
N ASP A 65 0.50 -11.83 6.93
CA ASP A 65 -0.45 -12.47 7.82
C ASP A 65 -0.78 -11.54 8.98
N ALA A 66 -2.01 -11.03 8.95
CA ALA A 66 -2.49 -10.07 9.93
C ALA A 66 -2.62 -10.62 11.34
N ALA A 67 -2.92 -11.92 11.46
CA ALA A 67 -3.09 -12.55 12.76
C ALA A 67 -1.77 -12.57 13.55
N SER A 68 -0.65 -12.63 12.84
CA SER A 68 0.69 -12.76 13.44
C SER A 68 1.57 -11.51 13.28
N ASN A 69 1.06 -10.42 12.68
CA ASN A 69 1.83 -9.23 12.31
C ASN A 69 3.15 -9.60 11.59
N THR A 70 3.08 -10.58 10.69
CA THR A 70 4.24 -11.10 9.98
C THR A 70 4.10 -10.85 8.48
N MET A 71 5.18 -10.39 7.86
CA MET A 71 5.32 -10.32 6.41
C MET A 71 6.41 -11.29 5.98
N TRP A 72 6.14 -12.09 4.95
CA TRP A 72 7.19 -12.76 4.20
C TRP A 72 7.54 -11.90 3.01
N LEU A 73 8.83 -11.60 2.82
CA LEU A 73 9.33 -10.76 1.75
C LEU A 73 10.34 -11.55 0.93
N ASN A 74 10.11 -11.66 -0.37
CA ASN A 74 11.17 -12.08 -1.26
C ASN A 74 12.15 -10.90 -1.48
N PRO A 75 13.43 -11.04 -1.13
CA PRO A 75 14.40 -9.95 -1.21
C PRO A 75 14.53 -9.36 -2.61
N ALA A 76 14.32 -10.13 -3.68
CA ALA A 76 14.41 -9.63 -5.05
C ALA A 76 13.41 -8.49 -5.34
N TRP A 77 12.29 -8.44 -4.61
CA TRP A 77 11.27 -7.41 -4.75
C TRP A 77 11.30 -6.38 -3.60
N GLY A 78 12.26 -6.45 -2.67
CA GLY A 78 12.30 -5.57 -1.50
C GLY A 78 12.41 -4.08 -1.84
N ASN A 79 11.30 -3.37 -1.78
CA ASN A 79 11.23 -1.91 -1.93
C ASN A 79 10.07 -1.36 -1.10
N ILE A 80 10.03 -0.02 -0.96
CA ILE A 80 9.02 0.67 -0.15
C ILE A 80 7.59 0.47 -0.67
N GLY A 81 7.41 0.21 -1.96
CA GLY A 81 6.12 -0.03 -2.58
C GLY A 81 5.53 -1.37 -2.24
N VAL A 82 6.36 -2.40 -2.19
CA VAL A 82 5.96 -3.73 -1.72
C VAL A 82 5.55 -3.62 -0.25
N LEU A 83 6.33 -2.95 0.59
CA LEU A 83 5.94 -2.71 1.98
C LEU A 83 4.62 -1.94 2.09
N ALA A 84 4.44 -0.87 1.30
CA ALA A 84 3.23 -0.07 1.32
C ALA A 84 1.99 -0.90 0.95
N HIS A 85 2.09 -1.72 -0.10
CA HIS A 85 1.02 -2.61 -0.53
C HIS A 85 0.62 -3.58 0.59
N GLU A 86 1.60 -4.29 1.14
CA GLU A 86 1.38 -5.30 2.16
C GLU A 86 0.87 -4.71 3.49
N PHE A 87 1.40 -3.55 3.91
CA PHE A 87 0.89 -2.85 5.08
C PHE A 87 -0.52 -2.29 4.88
N ALA A 88 -0.93 -2.03 3.65
CA ALA A 88 -2.31 -1.67 3.35
C ALA A 88 -3.25 -2.88 3.46
N HIS A 89 -2.86 -4.08 3.03
CA HIS A 89 -3.62 -5.30 3.38
C HIS A 89 -3.79 -5.44 4.88
N GLU A 90 -2.73 -5.15 5.63
CA GLU A 90 -2.76 -5.21 7.08
C GLU A 90 -3.74 -4.20 7.67
N SER A 91 -3.73 -2.98 7.16
CA SER A 91 -4.68 -1.93 7.51
C SER A 91 -6.13 -2.32 7.16
N TYR A 92 -6.36 -2.93 5.99
CA TYR A 92 -7.67 -3.43 5.57
C TYR A 92 -8.20 -4.54 6.49
N SER A 93 -7.31 -5.39 7.02
CA SER A 93 -7.67 -6.45 7.96
C SER A 93 -8.27 -5.91 9.26
N LEU A 94 -7.89 -4.69 9.67
CA LEU A 94 -8.36 -4.01 10.88
C LEU A 94 -9.79 -3.45 10.72
N LEU A 95 -10.29 -3.38 9.49
CA LEU A 95 -11.66 -2.94 9.22
C LEU A 95 -12.66 -4.01 9.66
N SER A 96 -13.74 -3.56 10.30
CA SER A 96 -14.92 -4.41 10.54
C SER A 96 -15.59 -4.78 9.22
N ASP A 97 -16.48 -5.78 9.24
CA ASP A 97 -17.28 -6.13 8.06
C ASP A 97 -18.10 -4.95 7.54
N TYR A 98 -18.61 -4.11 8.45
CA TYR A 98 -19.25 -2.84 8.09
C TYR A 98 -18.27 -1.89 7.40
N GLY A 99 -17.07 -1.70 7.95
CA GLY A 99 -16.05 -0.83 7.36
C GLY A 99 -15.60 -1.30 5.96
N LYS A 100 -15.51 -2.60 5.73
CA LYS A 100 -15.19 -3.18 4.41
C LYS A 100 -16.32 -2.96 3.41
N ALA A 101 -17.58 -3.14 3.83
CA ALA A 101 -18.74 -2.88 2.99
C ALA A 101 -18.87 -1.39 2.63
N ASP A 102 -18.60 -0.51 3.59
CA ASP A 102 -18.64 0.94 3.42
C ASP A 102 -17.51 1.43 2.50
N PHE A 103 -16.28 0.92 2.72
CA PHE A 103 -15.17 1.13 1.79
C PHE A 103 -15.56 0.74 0.37
N HIS A 104 -16.14 -0.45 0.16
CA HIS A 104 -16.59 -0.89 -1.17
C HIS A 104 -17.57 0.12 -1.80
N ALA A 105 -18.57 0.55 -1.03
CA ALA A 105 -19.62 1.46 -1.52
C ALA A 105 -19.04 2.81 -2.00
N ILE A 106 -17.98 3.30 -1.37
CA ILE A 106 -17.28 4.54 -1.76
C ILE A 106 -16.25 4.27 -2.87
N TYR A 107 -15.44 3.22 -2.74
CA TYR A 107 -14.34 2.90 -3.64
C TYR A 107 -14.83 2.49 -5.04
N ALA A 108 -15.87 1.66 -5.13
CA ALA A 108 -16.39 1.15 -6.40
C ALA A 108 -16.71 2.27 -7.43
N PRO A 109 -17.50 3.31 -7.11
CA PRO A 109 -17.77 4.38 -8.07
C PRO A 109 -16.55 5.28 -8.34
N LEU A 110 -15.59 5.38 -7.41
CA LEU A 110 -14.40 6.21 -7.61
C LEU A 110 -13.48 5.67 -8.72
N ARG A 111 -13.53 4.36 -9.01
CA ARG A 111 -12.79 3.74 -10.13
C ARG A 111 -13.12 4.38 -11.47
N ASP A 112 -14.36 4.86 -11.64
CA ASP A 112 -14.84 5.45 -12.88
C ASP A 112 -14.92 6.98 -12.86
N THR A 113 -15.08 7.56 -11.66
CA THR A 113 -15.40 8.99 -11.47
C THR A 113 -14.22 9.82 -11.00
N ASN A 114 -13.28 9.25 -10.24
CA ASN A 114 -12.11 9.97 -9.77
C ASN A 114 -10.99 9.91 -10.82
N PRO A 115 -10.50 11.05 -11.36
CA PRO A 115 -9.50 11.04 -12.43
C PRO A 115 -8.18 10.34 -12.06
N LEU A 116 -7.75 10.44 -10.79
CA LEU A 116 -6.49 9.87 -10.33
C LEU A 116 -6.59 8.36 -10.14
N ILE A 117 -7.68 7.86 -9.55
CA ILE A 117 -7.92 6.42 -9.41
C ILE A 117 -8.16 5.79 -10.79
N LYS A 118 -8.92 6.45 -11.66
CA LYS A 118 -9.12 6.00 -13.04
C LYS A 118 -7.79 5.91 -13.80
N PHE A 119 -6.91 6.90 -13.63
CA PHE A 119 -5.57 6.89 -14.22
C PHE A 119 -4.67 5.78 -13.64
N LEU A 120 -4.75 5.51 -12.34
CA LEU A 120 -4.07 4.37 -11.72
C LEU A 120 -4.48 3.07 -12.42
N TYR A 121 -5.79 2.79 -12.50
CA TYR A 121 -6.27 1.51 -13.01
C TYR A 121 -6.29 1.39 -14.53
N SER A 122 -6.13 2.48 -15.28
CA SER A 122 -5.81 2.38 -16.72
C SER A 122 -4.40 1.86 -16.98
N ASN A 123 -3.49 1.92 -15.98
CA ASN A 123 -2.10 1.52 -16.10
C ASN A 123 -1.75 0.28 -15.27
N ASN A 124 -2.52 -0.01 -14.22
CA ASN A 124 -2.30 -1.17 -13.36
C ASN A 124 -3.67 -1.77 -12.95
N PRO A 125 -4.17 -2.79 -13.65
CA PRO A 125 -5.49 -3.35 -13.37
C PRO A 125 -5.51 -4.28 -12.14
N TYR A 126 -4.37 -4.52 -11.46
CA TYR A 126 -4.29 -5.47 -10.35
C TYR A 126 -5.24 -5.10 -9.19
N GLY A 127 -5.33 -3.81 -8.85
CA GLY A 127 -6.26 -3.31 -7.84
C GLY A 127 -7.76 -3.42 -8.21
N LEU A 128 -8.10 -3.90 -9.41
CA LEU A 128 -9.47 -4.20 -9.80
C LEU A 128 -9.89 -5.65 -9.52
N THR A 129 -8.95 -6.52 -9.14
CA THR A 129 -9.22 -7.95 -8.91
C THR A 129 -10.07 -8.20 -7.67
N SER A 130 -9.95 -7.35 -6.65
CA SER A 130 -10.80 -7.35 -5.46
C SER A 130 -10.69 -6.01 -4.72
N ASP A 131 -11.58 -5.79 -3.74
CA ASP A 131 -11.53 -4.57 -2.92
C ASP A 131 -10.26 -4.49 -2.06
N VAL A 132 -9.76 -5.62 -1.57
CA VAL A 132 -8.54 -5.66 -0.75
C VAL A 132 -7.29 -5.33 -1.56
N GLU A 133 -7.23 -5.76 -2.83
CA GLU A 133 -6.16 -5.36 -3.76
C GLU A 133 -6.31 -3.88 -4.18
N GLY A 134 -7.54 -3.44 -4.39
CA GLY A 134 -7.82 -2.03 -4.68
C GLY A 134 -7.38 -1.10 -3.56
N HIS A 135 -7.71 -1.46 -2.32
CA HIS A 135 -7.26 -0.77 -1.12
C HIS A 135 -5.73 -0.65 -1.08
N ALA A 136 -5.03 -1.77 -1.28
CA ALA A 136 -3.58 -1.80 -1.26
C ALA A 136 -2.94 -0.96 -2.37
N GLU A 137 -3.45 -1.05 -3.59
CA GLU A 137 -2.90 -0.35 -4.75
C GLU A 137 -3.16 1.18 -4.70
N VAL A 138 -4.32 1.61 -4.19
CA VAL A 138 -4.58 3.04 -3.93
C VAL A 138 -3.53 3.60 -2.97
N TYR A 139 -3.27 2.93 -1.85
CA TYR A 139 -2.25 3.40 -0.90
C TYR A 139 -0.84 3.34 -1.46
N ARG A 140 -0.48 2.23 -2.11
CA ARG A 140 0.83 2.03 -2.72
C ARG A 140 1.19 3.15 -3.68
N TYR A 141 0.27 3.55 -4.56
CA TYR A 141 0.59 4.53 -5.61
C TYR A 141 0.25 5.96 -5.26
N LEU A 142 -0.75 6.19 -4.40
CA LEU A 142 -1.22 7.53 -4.12
C LEU A 142 -0.82 8.00 -2.71
N GLY A 143 -0.65 7.10 -1.75
CA GLY A 143 -0.35 7.45 -0.36
C GLY A 143 -1.28 8.55 0.14
N SER A 144 -0.73 9.61 0.71
CA SER A 144 -1.49 10.78 1.19
C SER A 144 -2.24 11.58 0.11
N ARG A 145 -1.98 11.32 -1.18
CA ARG A 145 -2.68 11.95 -2.32
C ARG A 145 -3.96 11.21 -2.74
N MET A 146 -4.32 10.12 -2.07
CA MET A 146 -5.58 9.43 -2.32
C MET A 146 -6.79 10.33 -2.01
N PRO A 147 -7.98 10.04 -2.55
CA PRO A 147 -9.20 10.78 -2.23
C PRO A 147 -9.47 10.82 -0.72
N GLU A 148 -9.91 11.97 -0.21
CA GLU A 148 -10.15 12.19 1.22
C GLU A 148 -11.17 11.20 1.78
N GLU A 149 -12.18 10.84 0.98
CA GLU A 149 -13.26 9.91 1.34
C GLU A 149 -12.75 8.48 1.56
N LEU A 150 -11.54 8.15 1.11
CA LEU A 150 -10.97 6.82 1.30
C LEU A 150 -10.09 6.73 2.55
N LYS A 151 -9.59 7.86 3.07
CA LYS A 151 -8.52 7.87 4.09
C LYS A 151 -8.90 7.18 5.39
N GLU A 152 -10.16 7.28 5.81
CA GLU A 152 -10.64 6.64 7.04
C GLU A 152 -10.54 5.11 7.02
N TYR A 153 -10.51 4.51 5.83
CA TYR A 153 -10.35 3.07 5.65
C TYR A 153 -8.89 2.60 5.66
N TYR A 154 -7.94 3.48 5.96
CA TYR A 154 -6.50 3.19 6.10
C TYR A 154 -6.03 3.39 7.55
N PRO A 155 -6.64 2.70 8.54
CA PRO A 155 -6.24 2.84 9.93
C PRO A 155 -4.75 2.55 10.09
N LYS A 156 -4.09 3.37 10.91
CA LYS A 156 -2.65 3.33 11.18
C LYS A 156 -1.72 3.74 10.03
N LEU A 157 -2.26 4.07 8.86
CA LEU A 157 -1.50 4.46 7.68
C LEU A 157 -1.70 5.92 7.31
N ILE A 158 -2.91 6.45 7.45
CA ILE A 158 -3.27 7.81 7.03
C ILE A 158 -4.19 8.48 8.08
N TYR A 159 -4.16 9.82 8.13
CA TYR A 159 -5.12 10.68 8.83
C TYR A 159 -6.16 11.23 7.87
#